data_AF-A0A552K187-F1
#
_entry.id   AF-A0A552K187-F1
#
_cell.length_a   1.000
_cell.length_b   1.000
_cell.length_c   1.000
_cell.angle_alpha   90.00
_cell.angle_beta   90.00
_cell.angle_gamma   90.00
#
_symmetry.space_group_name_H-M   'P 1'
#
loop_
_entity.id
_entity.type
_entity.pdbx_description
1 polymer ?
#
loop_
_entity_poly.entity_id
_entity_poly.type
_entity_poly.pdbx_seq_one_letter_code
_entity_poly.pdbx_strand_id
1 'polypeptide(L)'
;MKNRLCLHLMANKEKGFALPLAVLIGLILMGTGMTMMMRAQADQSKVIAQNARADGLRSSEAGVARVQDLLNSVRVMARFNSNCTSGDCWQTAEVPTTGNPSTDFQKNLKRLNITTACGNPSRNNEIANKIFAPTNQRAASPGLRDLASGEWFQLNDNRYYRVVGYQFIDSNNPNTLDLGVLTLEGRSRKSAETDLANTELDRDSDDNAASRNRVVVSIPILPSLPLAFTNTTAPALWISEGATENVDQTSDIAVGSADYSGGANFQGDVVMSDTTTFDEGTGTLQPELECFISTDKIQQPTPNTPYKAQFVPVPFPELPRIPDKENLPEDQKNLELTSSKTFPQPGDTPSSSGAYEYIVNNINLSGSDKITITPGQRVVFYVQGNINGAIEHDCSSVSPPTVCKPGNLQIYAYYNKFLEDQPEPEICLKGNQRLEAFIFARDYSLGKTGTGTFIGAAWGENWGKISTCASPGGTVAVTQGVEWTDLPRGLRPNPLETLPRLDNISNWCEEPIDTDGGESQCVPQLPNP
;
A
#
# COMPACT_ATOMS: atom_id res chain seq x y z
N MET A 1 62.15 75.36 60.22
CA MET A 1 63.59 75.04 60.07
C MET A 1 63.70 73.60 59.56
N LYS A 2 64.49 73.39 58.48
CA LYS A 2 65.31 72.21 58.12
C LYS A 2 64.65 70.81 58.20
N ASN A 3 64.77 69.88 57.25
CA ASN A 3 65.51 69.80 55.99
C ASN A 3 64.98 68.58 55.23
N ARG A 4 65.25 68.61 53.92
CA ARG A 4 64.83 67.69 52.87
C ARG A 4 65.27 66.23 53.07
N LEU A 5 64.38 65.35 52.62
CA LEU A 5 64.67 64.02 52.10
C LEU A 5 65.75 64.11 51.01
N CYS A 6 66.82 63.33 51.09
CA CYS A 6 67.58 62.95 49.91
C CYS A 6 68.30 61.61 50.16
N LEU A 7 67.80 60.60 49.48
CA LEU A 7 68.38 59.27 49.34
C LEU A 7 69.64 59.40 48.46
N HIS A 8 70.78 58.87 48.88
CA HIS A 8 71.88 58.59 47.96
C HIS A 8 72.74 57.42 48.50
N LEU A 9 72.61 56.29 47.79
CA LEU A 9 73.70 55.44 47.27
C LEU A 9 74.67 54.80 48.30
N MET A 10 75.01 53.51 48.26
CA MET A 10 75.34 52.58 47.15
C MET A 10 75.11 51.13 47.69
N ALA A 11 75.04 50.02 46.95
CA ALA A 11 75.86 49.62 45.83
C ALA A 11 75.33 48.31 45.18
N ASN A 12 75.23 48.32 43.85
CA ASN A 12 75.76 47.35 42.89
C ASN A 12 75.74 45.84 43.17
N LYS A 13 74.97 45.09 42.36
CA LYS A 13 75.51 44.01 41.52
C LYS A 13 74.50 43.59 40.42
N GLU A 14 75.01 43.44 39.20
CA GLU A 14 74.38 42.82 38.02
C GLU A 14 73.31 43.63 37.24
N LYS A 15 73.78 44.53 36.34
CA LYS A 15 72.96 45.13 35.27
C LYS A 15 73.49 44.88 33.84
N GLY A 16 74.31 43.84 33.65
CA GLY A 16 74.87 43.50 32.32
C GLY A 16 74.16 42.33 31.60
N PHE A 17 73.51 41.42 32.33
CA PHE A 17 72.98 40.17 31.77
C PHE A 17 71.44 40.12 31.68
N ALA A 18 70.74 41.07 32.31
CA ALA A 18 69.29 41.10 32.34
C ALA A 18 68.67 41.43 30.96
N LEU A 19 69.35 42.24 30.15
CA LEU A 19 68.82 42.71 28.86
C LEU A 19 68.90 41.62 27.77
N PRO A 20 70.03 40.89 27.60
CA PRO A 20 70.07 39.73 26.71
C PRO A 20 69.12 38.61 27.18
N LEU A 21 69.04 38.34 28.48
CA LEU A 21 68.15 37.31 29.05
C LEU A 21 66.67 37.65 28.83
N ALA A 22 66.26 38.91 29.02
CA ALA A 22 64.90 39.36 28.78
C ALA A 22 64.52 39.29 27.30
N VAL A 23 65.43 39.61 26.39
CA VAL A 23 65.22 39.48 24.93
C VAL A 23 65.11 38.00 24.53
N LEU A 24 65.93 37.12 25.12
CA LEU A 24 65.94 35.68 24.81
C LEU A 24 64.69 34.97 25.37
N ILE A 25 64.25 35.33 26.58
CA ILE A 25 62.96 34.88 27.14
C ILE A 25 61.79 35.44 26.32
N GLY A 26 61.86 36.71 25.89
CA GLY A 26 60.87 37.31 24.99
C GLY A 26 60.75 36.58 23.66
N LEU A 27 61.86 36.21 23.03
CA LEU A 27 61.89 35.43 21.78
C LEU A 27 61.35 34.01 21.95
N ILE A 28 61.68 33.33 23.06
CA ILE A 28 61.14 31.99 23.35
C ILE A 28 59.63 32.07 23.57
N LEU A 29 59.14 33.03 24.35
CA LEU A 29 57.70 33.22 24.58
C LEU A 29 56.96 33.58 23.29
N MET A 30 57.55 34.43 22.44
CA MET A 30 56.98 34.80 21.15
C MET A 30 56.96 33.59 20.18
N GLY A 31 58.01 32.77 20.16
CA GLY A 31 58.06 31.54 19.37
C GLY A 31 57.03 30.49 19.85
N THR A 32 56.87 30.31 21.15
CA THR A 32 55.81 29.44 21.70
C THR A 32 54.42 30.00 21.44
N GLY A 33 54.25 31.33 21.46
CA GLY A 33 52.99 32.00 21.12
C GLY A 33 52.60 31.81 19.66
N MET A 34 53.55 31.97 18.73
CA MET A 34 53.31 31.74 17.29
C MET A 34 52.93 30.29 16.99
N THR A 35 53.61 29.32 17.61
CA THR A 35 53.30 27.88 17.41
C THR A 35 51.95 27.48 18.03
N MET A 36 51.58 28.03 19.20
CA MET A 36 50.25 27.84 19.77
C MET A 36 49.16 28.51 18.93
N MET A 37 49.42 29.68 18.36
CA MET A 37 48.50 30.38 17.47
C MET A 37 48.29 29.64 16.14
N MET A 38 49.36 29.08 15.56
CA MET A 38 49.27 28.23 14.36
C MET A 38 48.48 26.93 14.62
N ARG A 39 48.69 26.28 15.78
CA ARG A 39 47.87 25.12 16.17
C ARG A 39 46.42 25.49 16.43
N ALA A 40 46.15 26.61 17.11
CA ALA A 40 44.80 27.08 17.34
C ALA A 40 44.06 27.43 16.04
N GLN A 41 44.75 28.02 15.07
CA GLN A 41 44.19 28.28 13.73
C GLN A 41 43.92 26.98 12.96
N ALA A 42 44.80 25.98 13.05
CA ALA A 42 44.60 24.67 12.44
C ALA A 42 43.46 23.87 13.10
N ASP A 43 43.32 23.97 14.43
CA ASP A 43 42.21 23.33 15.15
C ASP A 43 40.88 24.04 14.85
N GLN A 44 40.88 25.37 14.75
CA GLN A 44 39.71 26.13 14.31
C GLN A 44 39.30 25.76 12.87
N SER A 45 40.24 25.67 11.94
CA SER A 45 39.93 25.30 10.55
C SER A 45 39.40 23.86 10.46
N LYS A 46 39.96 22.93 11.24
CA LYS A 46 39.45 21.55 11.34
C LYS A 46 38.03 21.49 11.89
N VAL A 47 37.73 22.22 12.97
CA VAL A 47 36.38 22.26 13.56
C VAL A 47 35.37 22.89 12.60
N ILE A 48 35.77 23.95 11.87
CA ILE A 48 34.93 24.56 10.83
C ILE A 48 34.63 23.56 9.71
N ALA A 49 35.65 22.84 9.22
CA ALA A 49 35.46 21.82 8.19
C ALA A 49 34.59 20.65 8.66
N GLN A 50 34.75 20.20 9.91
CA GLN A 50 33.91 19.15 10.49
C GLN A 50 32.45 19.59 10.66
N ASN A 51 32.22 20.81 11.14
CA ASN A 51 30.88 21.37 11.25
C ASN A 51 30.21 21.55 9.88
N ALA A 52 30.96 22.05 8.89
CA ALA A 52 30.47 22.20 7.52
C ALA A 52 30.06 20.84 6.93
N ARG A 53 30.88 19.80 7.10
CA ARG A 53 30.57 18.43 6.68
C ARG A 53 29.34 17.87 7.40
N ALA A 54 29.24 18.07 8.71
CA ALA A 54 28.08 17.63 9.49
C ALA A 54 26.78 18.32 9.02
N ASP A 55 26.84 19.60 8.66
CA ASP A 55 25.69 20.32 8.10
C ASP A 55 25.33 19.86 6.69
N GLY A 56 26.34 19.51 5.86
CA GLY A 56 26.13 18.84 4.58
C GLY A 56 25.39 17.51 4.73
N LEU A 57 25.85 16.66 5.66
CA LEU A 57 25.22 15.37 5.97
C LEU A 57 23.77 15.53 6.45
N ARG A 58 23.51 16.44 7.40
CA ARG A 58 22.13 16.75 7.84
C ARG A 58 21.23 17.18 6.68
N SER A 59 21.78 17.88 5.71
CA SER A 59 21.05 18.31 4.52
C SER A 59 20.71 17.11 3.62
N SER A 60 21.65 16.18 3.44
CA SER A 60 21.40 14.92 2.74
C SER A 60 20.34 14.08 3.45
N GLU A 61 20.42 13.95 4.78
CA GLU A 61 19.46 13.19 5.60
C GLU A 61 18.03 13.74 5.49
N ALA A 62 17.89 15.07 5.60
CA ALA A 62 16.61 15.74 5.39
C ALA A 62 16.09 15.54 3.95
N GLY A 63 17.00 15.55 2.97
CA GLY A 63 16.69 15.21 1.59
C GLY A 63 16.15 13.78 1.44
N VAL A 64 16.81 12.78 2.05
CA VAL A 64 16.36 11.37 2.02
C VAL A 64 14.95 11.25 2.58
N ALA A 65 14.69 11.85 3.75
CA ALA A 65 13.38 11.81 4.38
C ALA A 65 12.29 12.42 3.48
N ARG A 66 12.57 13.54 2.81
CA ARG A 66 11.62 14.19 1.88
C ARG A 66 11.33 13.32 0.65
N VAL A 67 12.35 12.75 0.03
CA VAL A 67 12.16 11.88 -1.14
C VAL A 67 11.42 10.61 -0.74
N GLN A 68 11.73 10.04 0.42
CA GLN A 68 11.04 8.85 0.93
C GLN A 68 9.55 9.14 1.22
N ASP A 69 9.21 10.30 1.77
CA ASP A 69 7.82 10.72 1.96
C ASP A 69 7.05 10.89 0.64
N LEU A 70 7.70 11.47 -0.37
CA LEU A 70 7.15 11.58 -1.72
C LEU A 70 6.94 10.21 -2.36
N LEU A 71 7.92 9.29 -2.24
CA LEU A 71 7.79 7.93 -2.75
C LEU A 71 6.73 7.13 -1.99
N ASN A 72 6.59 7.31 -0.68
CA ASN A 72 5.49 6.70 0.08
C ASN A 72 4.12 7.22 -0.38
N SER A 73 4.04 8.51 -0.73
CA SER A 73 2.82 9.11 -1.24
C SER A 73 2.48 8.69 -2.67
N VAL A 74 3.50 8.58 -3.54
CA VAL A 74 3.36 8.22 -4.96
C VAL A 74 4.04 6.88 -5.23
N ARG A 75 3.66 5.85 -4.47
CA ARG A 75 4.34 4.54 -4.42
C ARG A 75 4.65 3.89 -5.76
N VAL A 76 3.79 4.07 -6.76
CA VAL A 76 4.01 3.57 -8.14
C VAL A 76 5.39 3.99 -8.67
N MET A 77 5.84 5.19 -8.34
CA MET A 77 7.09 5.79 -8.82
C MET A 77 8.33 5.07 -8.31
N ALA A 78 8.24 4.30 -7.22
CA ALA A 78 9.37 3.54 -6.68
C ALA A 78 9.80 2.37 -7.58
N ARG A 79 9.02 2.00 -8.60
CA ARG A 79 9.40 0.99 -9.61
C ARG A 79 10.04 1.59 -10.87
N PHE A 80 10.28 2.89 -10.89
CA PHE A 80 10.77 3.60 -12.07
C PHE A 80 11.97 4.47 -11.71
N ASN A 81 12.94 4.55 -12.61
CA ASN A 81 14.13 5.38 -12.44
C ASN A 81 13.78 6.87 -12.39
N SER A 82 14.65 7.70 -11.81
CA SER A 82 14.46 9.16 -11.85
C SER A 82 14.53 9.72 -13.27
N ASN A 83 15.52 9.26 -14.04
CA ASN A 83 15.81 9.71 -15.41
C ASN A 83 15.81 8.53 -16.38
N CYS A 84 15.40 8.77 -17.62
CA CYS A 84 15.36 7.78 -18.69
C CYS A 84 15.59 8.41 -20.06
N THR A 85 16.18 7.67 -21.00
CA THR A 85 16.35 8.10 -22.40
C THR A 85 15.08 7.91 -23.23
N SER A 86 14.22 6.97 -22.82
CA SER A 86 12.92 6.67 -23.41
C SER A 86 12.06 5.90 -22.41
N GLY A 87 10.73 6.10 -22.44
CA GLY A 87 9.78 5.36 -21.61
C GLY A 87 9.38 6.08 -20.32
N ASP A 88 8.94 5.29 -19.33
CA ASP A 88 8.39 5.77 -18.07
C ASP A 88 9.49 5.97 -17.01
N CYS A 89 9.63 7.22 -16.52
CA CYS A 89 10.52 7.58 -15.42
C CYS A 89 9.99 8.81 -14.69
N TRP A 90 10.63 9.24 -13.59
CA TRP A 90 10.14 10.40 -12.84
C TRP A 90 10.13 11.69 -13.67
N GLN A 91 11.15 11.88 -14.51
CA GLN A 91 11.27 13.05 -15.38
C GLN A 91 10.10 13.19 -16.38
N THR A 92 9.57 12.05 -16.86
CA THR A 92 8.49 11.98 -17.85
C THR A 92 7.13 11.69 -17.22
N ALA A 93 7.07 11.54 -15.89
CA ALA A 93 5.84 11.20 -15.18
C ALA A 93 4.76 12.26 -15.33
N GLU A 94 3.59 11.81 -15.75
CA GLU A 94 2.39 12.62 -15.88
C GLU A 94 1.19 11.80 -15.40
N VAL A 95 0.28 12.45 -14.68
CA VAL A 95 -1.02 11.89 -14.35
C VAL A 95 -1.98 12.30 -15.47
N PRO A 96 -2.43 11.37 -16.33
CA PRO A 96 -3.35 11.73 -17.41
C PRO A 96 -4.65 12.28 -16.83
N THR A 97 -4.90 13.56 -17.05
CA THR A 97 -6.13 14.24 -16.62
C THR A 97 -7.25 14.13 -17.67
N THR A 98 -6.89 13.90 -18.93
CA THR A 98 -7.80 13.68 -20.06
C THR A 98 -7.23 12.59 -20.99
N GLY A 99 -8.10 11.86 -21.68
CA GLY A 99 -7.71 10.82 -22.65
C GLY A 99 -7.22 9.48 -22.07
N ASN A 100 -6.78 8.61 -22.99
CA ASN A 100 -6.39 7.24 -22.70
C ASN A 100 -4.93 7.18 -22.26
N PRO A 101 -4.62 6.62 -21.06
CA PRO A 101 -3.25 6.34 -20.69
C PRO A 101 -2.62 5.36 -21.69
N SER A 102 -1.44 5.71 -22.19
CA SER A 102 -0.73 4.96 -23.22
C SER A 102 0.15 3.83 -22.67
N THR A 103 0.47 3.87 -21.37
CA THR A 103 1.33 2.90 -20.68
C THR A 103 0.68 2.39 -19.40
N ASP A 104 1.09 1.20 -18.92
CA ASP A 104 0.61 0.66 -17.65
C ASP A 104 1.03 1.52 -16.45
N PHE A 105 2.14 2.25 -16.57
CA PHE A 105 2.56 3.28 -15.63
C PHE A 105 1.53 4.40 -15.52
N GLN A 106 1.10 4.98 -16.64
CA GLN A 106 0.08 6.03 -16.66
C GLN A 106 -1.28 5.54 -16.16
N LYS A 107 -1.66 4.29 -16.45
CA LYS A 107 -2.85 3.66 -15.87
C LYS A 107 -2.75 3.60 -14.34
N ASN A 108 -1.63 3.12 -13.81
CA ASN A 108 -1.38 3.01 -12.37
C ASN A 108 -1.36 4.38 -11.66
N LEU A 109 -0.79 5.42 -12.30
CA LEU A 109 -0.79 6.78 -11.77
C LEU A 109 -2.18 7.42 -11.79
N LYS A 110 -2.93 7.28 -12.89
CA LYS A 110 -4.32 7.77 -13.00
C LYS A 110 -5.18 7.14 -11.91
N ARG A 111 -5.04 5.83 -11.71
CA ARG A 111 -5.71 5.09 -10.64
C ARG A 111 -5.31 5.56 -9.25
N LEU A 112 -4.02 5.76 -8.98
CA LEU A 112 -3.55 6.27 -7.68
C LEU A 112 -4.12 7.68 -7.41
N ASN A 113 -4.18 8.53 -8.44
CA ASN A 113 -4.76 9.87 -8.33
C ASN A 113 -6.25 9.82 -7.99
N ILE A 114 -7.02 8.99 -8.70
CA ILE A 114 -8.44 8.76 -8.41
C ILE A 114 -8.61 8.24 -6.98
N THR A 115 -7.87 7.18 -6.61
CA THR A 115 -7.93 6.57 -5.27
C THR A 115 -7.60 7.58 -4.15
N THR A 116 -6.64 8.46 -4.36
CA THR A 116 -6.23 9.47 -3.38
C THR A 116 -7.29 10.55 -3.18
N ALA A 117 -8.04 10.85 -4.24
CA ALA A 117 -9.08 11.85 -4.26
C ALA A 117 -10.46 11.35 -3.80
N CYS A 118 -10.65 10.04 -3.73
CA CYS A 118 -11.90 9.40 -3.31
C CYS A 118 -12.51 10.08 -2.06
N GLY A 119 -13.73 10.58 -2.18
CA GLY A 119 -14.49 11.21 -1.09
C GLY A 119 -14.04 12.63 -0.70
N ASN A 120 -13.02 13.19 -1.34
CA ASN A 120 -12.58 14.55 -1.09
C ASN A 120 -12.04 15.23 -2.36
N PRO A 121 -12.89 15.98 -3.09
CA PRO A 121 -12.51 16.66 -4.33
C PRO A 121 -11.33 17.64 -4.19
N SER A 122 -11.04 18.13 -2.98
CA SER A 122 -9.86 18.98 -2.74
C SER A 122 -8.52 18.24 -2.96
N ARG A 123 -8.55 16.91 -3.02
CA ARG A 123 -7.38 16.03 -3.22
C ARG A 123 -7.21 15.54 -4.66
N ASN A 124 -8.07 15.95 -5.61
CA ASN A 124 -8.02 15.55 -7.03
C ASN A 124 -6.66 15.78 -7.71
N ASN A 125 -5.89 16.76 -7.23
CA ASN A 125 -4.58 17.12 -7.75
C ASN A 125 -3.44 16.70 -6.81
N GLU A 126 -3.69 15.97 -5.73
CA GLU A 126 -2.65 15.67 -4.74
C GLU A 126 -1.50 14.86 -5.35
N ILE A 127 -1.81 13.79 -6.07
CA ILE A 127 -0.77 12.95 -6.71
C ILE A 127 -0.07 13.72 -7.82
N ALA A 128 -0.84 14.45 -8.64
CA ALA A 128 -0.28 15.31 -9.68
C ALA A 128 0.68 16.36 -9.09
N ASN A 129 0.32 17.01 -7.98
CA ASN A 129 1.14 18.01 -7.28
C ASN A 129 2.38 17.40 -6.61
N LYS A 130 2.30 16.14 -6.14
CA LYS A 130 3.45 15.42 -5.58
C LYS A 130 4.42 14.91 -6.66
N ILE A 131 3.94 14.70 -7.88
CA ILE A 131 4.78 14.42 -9.05
C ILE A 131 5.40 15.72 -9.57
N PHE A 132 4.58 16.74 -9.80
CA PHE A 132 4.98 18.03 -10.33
C PHE A 132 4.44 19.15 -9.44
N ALA A 133 5.33 19.74 -8.63
CA ALA A 133 4.90 20.72 -7.64
C ALA A 133 4.39 22.01 -8.30
N PRO A 134 3.32 22.65 -7.77
CA PRO A 134 2.89 23.97 -8.22
C PRO A 134 4.06 24.96 -8.19
N THR A 135 4.14 25.85 -9.18
CA THR A 135 5.27 26.79 -9.36
C THR A 135 5.63 27.59 -8.11
N ASN A 136 4.63 27.98 -7.32
CA ASN A 136 4.79 28.73 -6.07
C ASN A 136 5.27 27.87 -4.88
N GLN A 137 5.22 26.55 -4.97
CA GLN A 137 5.63 25.61 -3.93
C GLN A 137 6.91 24.84 -4.28
N ARG A 138 7.25 24.74 -5.56
CA ARG A 138 8.42 23.99 -6.09
C ARG A 138 9.72 24.24 -5.34
N ALA A 139 10.00 25.49 -4.94
CA ALA A 139 11.23 25.83 -4.23
C ALA A 139 11.31 25.28 -2.80
N ALA A 140 10.17 25.17 -2.11
CA ALA A 140 10.09 24.70 -0.72
C ALA A 140 9.79 23.20 -0.63
N SER A 141 8.95 22.71 -1.54
CA SER A 141 8.44 21.33 -1.61
C SER A 141 8.39 20.87 -3.07
N PRO A 142 9.55 20.48 -3.65
CA PRO A 142 9.60 19.96 -5.02
C PRO A 142 8.88 18.61 -5.15
N GLY A 143 8.31 18.33 -6.32
CA GLY A 143 7.76 17.02 -6.65
C GLY A 143 8.82 16.05 -7.17
N LEU A 144 8.45 14.78 -7.37
CA LEU A 144 9.39 13.75 -7.88
C LEU A 144 9.98 14.10 -9.25
N ARG A 145 9.20 14.72 -10.13
CA ARG A 145 9.66 15.20 -11.44
C ARG A 145 10.61 16.39 -11.32
N ASP A 146 10.37 17.27 -10.35
CA ASP A 146 11.28 18.39 -10.08
C ASP A 146 12.62 17.88 -9.55
N LEU A 147 12.60 16.88 -8.68
CA LEU A 147 13.80 16.26 -8.14
C LEU A 147 14.64 15.54 -9.21
N ALA A 148 14.00 15.03 -10.26
CA ALA A 148 14.68 14.39 -11.38
C ALA A 148 15.56 15.38 -12.19
N SER A 149 15.36 16.70 -12.06
CA SER A 149 16.19 17.70 -12.75
C SER A 149 17.64 17.76 -12.27
N GLY A 150 17.93 17.27 -11.06
CA GLY A 150 19.25 17.36 -10.44
C GLY A 150 19.61 18.75 -9.90
N GLU A 151 18.68 19.71 -9.91
CA GLU A 151 18.86 21.06 -9.35
C GLU A 151 18.93 21.03 -7.82
N TRP A 152 19.46 22.11 -7.22
CA TRP A 152 19.49 22.28 -5.78
C TRP A 152 18.15 22.82 -5.24
N PHE A 153 17.66 22.20 -4.17
CA PHE A 153 16.46 22.63 -3.45
C PHE A 153 16.79 23.07 -2.04
N GLN A 154 16.18 24.16 -1.60
CA GLN A 154 16.44 24.74 -0.28
C GLN A 154 15.66 24.00 0.81
N LEU A 155 16.31 23.74 1.95
CA LEU A 155 15.68 23.23 3.16
C LEU A 155 15.31 24.40 4.08
N ASN A 156 16.32 24.99 4.70
CA ASN A 156 16.27 26.13 5.62
C ASN A 156 17.71 26.60 5.88
N ASP A 157 17.90 27.82 6.40
CA ASP A 157 19.21 28.28 6.91
C ASP A 157 20.39 28.07 5.94
N ASN A 158 20.18 28.40 4.65
CA ASN A 158 21.16 28.19 3.57
C ASN A 158 21.66 26.75 3.43
N ARG A 159 20.83 25.78 3.80
CA ARG A 159 21.02 24.35 3.53
C ARG A 159 20.23 23.93 2.31
N TYR A 160 20.85 23.07 1.52
CA TYR A 160 20.31 22.62 0.25
C TYR A 160 20.54 21.13 0.06
N TYR A 161 19.67 20.49 -0.71
CA TYR A 161 19.83 19.11 -1.14
C TYR A 161 19.51 18.99 -2.63
N ARG A 162 20.04 17.95 -3.27
CA ARG A 162 19.68 17.57 -4.64
C ARG A 162 19.67 16.05 -4.79
N VAL A 163 18.76 15.55 -5.60
CA VAL A 163 18.77 14.14 -6.02
C VAL A 163 19.75 14.03 -7.18
N VAL A 164 20.78 13.20 -7.03
CA VAL A 164 21.71 12.87 -8.11
C VAL A 164 21.06 11.83 -9.02
N GLY A 165 20.36 10.86 -8.44
CA GLY A 165 19.59 9.88 -9.18
C GLY A 165 18.81 8.93 -8.28
N TYR A 166 17.83 8.27 -8.89
CA TYR A 166 17.14 7.11 -8.34
C TYR A 166 17.15 5.98 -9.37
N GLN A 167 17.55 4.80 -8.92
CA GLN A 167 17.58 3.60 -9.74
C GLN A 167 16.72 2.51 -9.10
N PHE A 168 15.78 1.99 -9.87
CA PHE A 168 15.07 0.76 -9.55
C PHE A 168 15.82 -0.44 -10.12
N ILE A 169 16.09 -1.42 -9.27
CA ILE A 169 16.75 -2.66 -9.63
C ILE A 169 15.75 -3.80 -9.40
N ASP A 170 15.24 -4.34 -10.51
CA ASP A 170 14.42 -5.54 -10.51
C ASP A 170 15.31 -6.75 -10.25
N SER A 171 15.00 -7.46 -9.18
CA SER A 171 15.84 -8.56 -8.73
C SER A 171 15.65 -9.84 -9.58
N ASN A 172 14.62 -9.91 -10.43
CA ASN A 172 14.24 -11.02 -11.33
C ASN A 172 14.16 -12.42 -10.67
N ASN A 173 14.44 -12.54 -9.37
CA ASN A 173 14.52 -13.77 -8.61
C ASN A 173 13.58 -13.65 -7.40
N PRO A 174 12.65 -14.60 -7.22
CA PRO A 174 11.62 -14.54 -6.18
C PRO A 174 12.15 -14.58 -4.73
N ASN A 175 13.44 -14.89 -4.52
CA ASN A 175 14.08 -14.92 -3.20
C ASN A 175 14.87 -13.64 -2.86
N THR A 176 14.97 -12.70 -3.79
CA THR A 176 15.60 -11.39 -3.60
C THR A 176 14.52 -10.31 -3.67
N LEU A 177 14.67 -9.25 -2.87
CA LEU A 177 13.75 -8.12 -2.89
C LEU A 177 14.17 -7.16 -4.00
N ASP A 178 13.19 -6.58 -4.69
CA ASP A 178 13.44 -5.45 -5.58
C ASP A 178 14.00 -4.27 -4.77
N LEU A 179 14.88 -3.49 -5.38
CA LEU A 179 15.65 -2.48 -4.66
C LEU A 179 15.56 -1.12 -5.34
N GLY A 180 15.12 -0.12 -4.58
CA GLY A 180 15.27 1.29 -4.94
C GLY A 180 16.56 1.86 -4.36
N VAL A 181 17.46 2.30 -5.22
CA VAL A 181 18.71 2.97 -4.83
C VAL A 181 18.56 4.46 -5.06
N LEU A 182 18.68 5.25 -3.99
CA LEU A 182 18.55 6.69 -4.02
C LEU A 182 19.89 7.34 -3.67
N THR A 183 20.39 8.18 -4.57
CA THR A 183 21.63 8.95 -4.39
C THR A 183 21.30 10.42 -4.22
N LEU A 184 21.71 10.99 -3.09
CA LEU A 184 21.41 12.35 -2.68
C LEU A 184 22.68 13.09 -2.27
N GLU A 185 22.73 14.36 -2.62
CA GLU A 185 23.74 15.29 -2.11
C GLU A 185 23.11 16.36 -1.25
N GLY A 186 23.84 16.75 -0.21
CA GLY A 186 23.49 17.80 0.71
C GLY A 186 24.62 18.80 0.79
N ARG A 187 24.29 20.07 0.96
CA ARG A 187 25.27 21.14 1.16
C ARG A 187 24.75 22.22 2.10
N SER A 188 25.65 22.87 2.82
CA SER A 188 25.35 24.06 3.61
C SER A 188 26.18 25.26 3.16
N ARG A 189 25.62 26.46 3.25
CA ARG A 189 26.29 27.70 2.85
C ARG A 189 26.15 28.77 3.92
N LYS A 190 27.14 29.68 3.99
CA LYS A 190 27.05 30.87 4.85
C LYS A 190 26.11 31.94 4.27
N SER A 191 26.03 32.03 2.94
CA SER A 191 25.18 32.95 2.19
C SER A 191 24.19 32.18 1.29
N ALA A 192 23.09 32.84 0.91
CA ALA A 192 22.07 32.26 0.05
C ALA A 192 22.59 32.00 -1.37
N GLU A 193 22.14 30.90 -1.97
CA GLU A 193 22.40 30.55 -3.37
C GLU A 193 21.68 31.49 -4.33
N THR A 194 22.42 31.99 -5.33
CA THR A 194 21.90 32.86 -6.38
C THR A 194 21.54 32.10 -7.65
N ASP A 195 22.11 30.90 -7.86
CA ASP A 195 21.80 30.02 -8.98
C ASP A 195 21.72 28.55 -8.53
N LEU A 196 20.48 28.03 -8.47
CA LEU A 196 20.17 26.67 -8.03
C LEU A 196 20.36 25.61 -9.13
N ALA A 197 20.48 26.02 -10.40
CA ALA A 197 20.67 25.12 -11.53
C ALA A 197 22.14 24.74 -11.72
N ASN A 198 23.07 25.52 -11.16
CA ASN A 198 24.48 25.21 -11.24
C ASN A 198 24.88 24.09 -10.26
N THR A 199 25.46 23.04 -10.83
CA THR A 199 25.77 21.77 -10.18
C THR A 199 27.27 21.52 -9.99
N GLU A 200 28.14 22.45 -10.42
CA GLU A 200 29.59 22.30 -10.46
C GLU A 200 30.23 22.17 -9.06
N LEU A 201 31.29 21.38 -8.96
CA LEU A 201 32.04 21.14 -7.72
C LEU A 201 32.96 22.32 -7.35
N ASP A 202 33.63 22.91 -8.35
CA ASP A 202 34.73 23.87 -8.14
C ASP A 202 34.33 25.35 -8.17
N ARG A 203 33.03 25.64 -8.18
CA ARG A 203 32.54 27.03 -8.24
C ARG A 203 32.77 27.82 -6.94
N ASP A 204 32.93 27.11 -5.82
CA ASP A 204 32.97 27.70 -4.49
C ASP A 204 34.43 28.03 -4.08
N SER A 205 34.96 29.18 -4.53
CA SER A 205 36.29 29.68 -4.12
C SER A 205 36.39 30.11 -2.65
N ASP A 206 35.25 30.22 -1.96
CA ASP A 206 35.15 30.61 -0.56
C ASP A 206 34.91 29.35 0.29
N ASP A 207 35.89 28.85 1.08
CA ASP A 207 35.83 27.88 2.22
C ASP A 207 34.72 26.78 2.30
N ASN A 208 33.94 26.53 1.25
CA ASN A 208 32.65 25.81 1.24
C ASN A 208 32.75 24.48 0.49
N ALA A 209 33.88 24.16 -0.15
CA ALA A 209 34.14 22.82 -0.71
C ALA A 209 34.01 21.71 0.36
N ALA A 210 34.18 22.06 1.64
CA ALA A 210 34.04 21.14 2.77
C ALA A 210 32.60 20.93 3.28
N SER A 211 31.59 21.63 2.76
CA SER A 211 30.21 21.54 3.28
C SER A 211 29.28 20.62 2.49
N ARG A 212 29.79 19.99 1.43
CA ARG A 212 29.02 19.05 0.62
C ARG A 212 29.18 17.63 1.15
N ASN A 213 28.12 16.84 1.02
CA ASN A 213 28.15 15.42 1.34
C ASN A 213 27.27 14.65 0.36
N ARG A 214 27.62 13.39 0.08
CA ARG A 214 26.78 12.48 -0.70
C ARG A 214 26.43 11.24 0.11
N VAL A 215 25.16 10.86 0.03
CA VAL A 215 24.61 9.68 0.66
C VAL A 215 23.91 8.82 -0.38
N VAL A 216 24.14 7.52 -0.30
CA VAL A 216 23.43 6.48 -1.05
C VAL A 216 22.61 5.65 -0.08
N VAL A 217 21.32 5.51 -0.35
CA VAL A 217 20.42 4.67 0.45
C VAL A 217 19.76 3.61 -0.40
N SER A 218 19.56 2.42 0.17
CA SER A 218 18.88 1.32 -0.51
C SER A 218 17.59 0.96 0.23
N ILE A 219 16.48 1.03 -0.49
CA ILE A 219 15.12 0.86 0.02
C ILE A 219 14.52 -0.39 -0.63
N PRO A 220 14.28 -1.47 0.11
CA PRO A 220 13.58 -2.63 -0.43
C PRO A 220 12.17 -2.25 -0.86
N ILE A 221 11.80 -2.69 -2.06
CA ILE A 221 10.48 -2.49 -2.64
C ILE A 221 9.75 -3.83 -2.55
N LEU A 222 8.71 -3.85 -1.71
CA LEU A 222 7.90 -5.02 -1.48
C LEU A 222 6.64 -4.97 -2.36
N PRO A 223 6.13 -6.10 -2.86
CA PRO A 223 4.74 -6.17 -3.29
C PRO A 223 3.86 -5.86 -2.06
N SER A 224 2.83 -5.03 -2.21
CA SER A 224 1.87 -4.88 -1.12
C SER A 224 0.90 -6.06 -1.10
N LEU A 225 0.28 -6.33 0.05
CA LEU A 225 -1.02 -6.99 0.00
C LEU A 225 -2.02 -5.93 -0.48
N PRO A 226 -3.02 -6.27 -1.30
CA PRO A 226 -4.04 -5.29 -1.66
C PRO A 226 -4.66 -4.74 -0.37
N LEU A 227 -4.83 -3.42 -0.29
CA LEU A 227 -5.30 -2.72 0.92
C LEU A 227 -6.68 -3.22 1.43
N ALA A 228 -7.42 -3.94 0.59
CA ALA A 228 -8.69 -4.55 0.91
C ALA A 228 -8.60 -5.87 1.70
N PHE A 229 -7.43 -6.47 1.82
CA PHE A 229 -7.26 -7.79 2.44
C PHE A 229 -6.32 -7.75 3.65
N THR A 230 -6.28 -6.62 4.36
CA THR A 230 -5.45 -6.45 5.57
C THR A 230 -6.00 -7.18 6.79
N ASN A 231 -7.26 -7.62 6.76
CA ASN A 231 -7.89 -8.38 7.83
C ASN A 231 -7.57 -9.87 7.71
N THR A 232 -7.51 -10.57 8.85
CA THR A 232 -7.35 -12.05 8.89
C THR A 232 -8.56 -12.80 8.35
N THR A 233 -9.67 -12.09 8.19
CA THR A 233 -10.94 -12.56 7.64
C THR A 233 -11.10 -12.20 6.16
N ALA A 234 -11.72 -13.10 5.40
CA ALA A 234 -12.21 -12.84 4.06
C ALA A 234 -13.27 -11.73 4.07
N PRO A 235 -13.41 -10.91 3.00
CA PRO A 235 -14.46 -9.91 2.93
C PRO A 235 -15.85 -10.55 2.97
N ALA A 236 -16.80 -9.90 3.64
CA ALA A 236 -18.18 -10.37 3.76
C ALA A 236 -18.88 -10.43 2.40
N LEU A 237 -18.59 -9.47 1.52
CA LEU A 237 -19.08 -9.43 0.15
C LEU A 237 -17.90 -9.23 -0.80
N TRP A 238 -17.82 -10.03 -1.86
CA TRP A 238 -16.93 -9.76 -3.00
C TRP A 238 -17.74 -9.93 -4.29
N ILE A 239 -17.91 -8.84 -5.06
CA ILE A 239 -18.69 -8.84 -6.30
C ILE A 239 -17.88 -8.42 -7.53
N SER A 240 -18.19 -8.99 -8.69
CA SER A 240 -17.54 -8.64 -9.97
C SER A 240 -18.29 -7.57 -10.77
N GLU A 241 -19.56 -7.34 -10.46
CA GLU A 241 -20.42 -6.33 -11.04
C GLU A 241 -20.95 -5.44 -9.90
N GLY A 242 -20.63 -4.15 -9.96
CA GLY A 242 -20.97 -3.19 -8.92
C GLY A 242 -22.46 -2.82 -8.88
N ALA A 243 -22.78 -1.89 -7.98
CA ALA A 243 -24.08 -1.25 -7.86
C ALA A 243 -24.61 -0.76 -9.22
N THR A 244 -25.68 -1.37 -9.73
CA THR A 244 -26.51 -0.74 -10.75
C THR A 244 -27.75 -0.19 -10.09
N GLU A 245 -27.97 1.10 -10.32
CA GLU A 245 -29.23 1.84 -10.34
C GLU A 245 -30.39 1.26 -9.51
N ASN A 246 -30.91 2.07 -8.58
CA ASN A 246 -32.32 1.96 -8.22
C ASN A 246 -33.10 1.80 -9.53
N VAL A 247 -33.89 0.73 -9.63
CA VAL A 247 -34.67 0.33 -10.83
C VAL A 247 -35.59 1.46 -11.35
N ASP A 248 -35.74 2.55 -10.59
CA ASP A 248 -36.61 3.70 -10.87
C ASP A 248 -35.88 4.98 -11.36
N GLN A 249 -34.56 5.01 -11.56
CA GLN A 249 -33.82 6.24 -11.97
C GLN A 249 -32.85 6.03 -13.13
N THR A 250 -33.37 5.98 -14.35
CA THR A 250 -32.60 5.89 -15.62
C THR A 250 -32.03 7.23 -16.11
N SER A 251 -31.85 8.23 -15.24
CA SER A 251 -31.33 9.53 -15.63
C SER A 251 -30.39 10.10 -14.57
N ASP A 252 -29.10 10.09 -14.91
CA ASP A 252 -27.96 10.70 -14.22
C ASP A 252 -27.66 10.16 -12.80
N ILE A 253 -26.57 9.40 -12.69
CA ILE A 253 -25.96 8.97 -11.41
C ILE A 253 -25.54 10.24 -10.63
N ALA A 254 -26.30 10.59 -9.60
CA ALA A 254 -25.87 11.58 -8.62
C ALA A 254 -24.85 10.95 -7.65
N VAL A 255 -23.92 11.75 -7.14
CA VAL A 255 -22.70 11.39 -6.38
C VAL A 255 -22.98 10.73 -4.99
N GLY A 256 -24.13 10.07 -4.79
CA GLY A 256 -24.50 9.45 -3.51
C GLY A 256 -25.64 8.41 -3.53
N SER A 257 -26.03 7.87 -4.69
CA SER A 257 -27.19 6.95 -4.81
C SER A 257 -26.87 5.51 -5.25
N ALA A 258 -25.61 5.13 -5.38
CA ALA A 258 -25.22 3.78 -5.80
C ALA A 258 -25.55 2.73 -4.72
N ASP A 259 -26.53 1.87 -5.00
CA ASP A 259 -26.94 0.77 -4.13
C ASP A 259 -26.38 -0.56 -4.64
N TYR A 260 -25.30 -1.05 -4.04
CA TYR A 260 -24.71 -2.38 -4.33
C TYR A 260 -25.41 -3.51 -3.59
N SER A 261 -26.40 -3.17 -2.77
CA SER A 261 -26.97 -4.03 -1.75
C SER A 261 -28.41 -4.44 -2.04
N GLY A 262 -29.02 -3.90 -3.10
CA GLY A 262 -30.47 -4.01 -3.32
C GLY A 262 -31.27 -3.61 -2.08
N GLY A 263 -30.78 -2.61 -1.33
CA GLY A 263 -31.35 -2.13 -0.08
C GLY A 263 -30.78 -2.74 1.22
N ALA A 264 -29.96 -3.81 1.17
CA ALA A 264 -29.41 -4.50 2.33
C ALA A 264 -28.28 -3.75 3.06
N ASN A 265 -28.01 -4.10 4.31
CA ASN A 265 -26.82 -3.68 5.05
C ASN A 265 -25.83 -4.84 5.18
N PHE A 266 -24.54 -4.56 5.34
CA PHE A 266 -23.47 -5.53 5.57
C PHE A 266 -22.69 -5.18 6.83
N GLN A 267 -22.31 -6.18 7.60
CA GLN A 267 -21.41 -6.02 8.74
C GLN A 267 -20.06 -6.67 8.40
N GLY A 268 -19.35 -6.09 7.44
CA GLY A 268 -18.09 -6.62 6.95
C GLY A 268 -17.46 -5.79 5.85
N ASP A 269 -16.24 -6.14 5.49
CA ASP A 269 -15.57 -5.58 4.31
C ASP A 269 -16.33 -5.99 3.03
N VAL A 270 -16.49 -5.03 2.13
CA VAL A 270 -17.10 -5.24 0.81
C VAL A 270 -16.06 -4.96 -0.26
N VAL A 271 -15.84 -5.91 -1.15
CA VAL A 271 -14.83 -5.82 -2.21
C VAL A 271 -15.51 -5.89 -3.56
N MET A 272 -15.06 -5.03 -4.47
CA MET A 272 -15.46 -5.06 -5.87
C MET A 272 -14.21 -5.27 -6.72
N SER A 273 -14.23 -6.18 -7.67
CA SER A 273 -13.12 -6.39 -8.63
C SER A 273 -13.66 -6.68 -10.02
N ASP A 274 -12.82 -6.73 -11.05
CA ASP A 274 -13.22 -7.03 -12.44
C ASP A 274 -14.31 -6.10 -13.05
N THR A 275 -14.76 -5.06 -12.35
CA THR A 275 -15.77 -4.10 -12.83
C THR A 275 -15.20 -3.09 -13.84
N THR A 276 -13.91 -3.16 -14.19
CA THR A 276 -13.23 -2.19 -15.03
C THR A 276 -13.03 -2.72 -16.45
N THR A 277 -14.10 -2.84 -17.22
CA THR A 277 -13.93 -2.73 -18.67
C THR A 277 -13.66 -1.28 -18.99
N PHE A 278 -12.42 -0.98 -19.36
CA PHE A 278 -12.08 0.30 -19.95
C PHE A 278 -12.84 0.43 -21.27
N ASP A 279 -13.74 1.39 -21.39
CA ASP A 279 -14.40 1.65 -22.66
C ASP A 279 -13.41 2.39 -23.58
N GLU A 280 -12.84 1.63 -24.52
CA GLU A 280 -11.89 2.13 -25.51
C GLU A 280 -12.47 3.27 -26.38
N GLY A 281 -13.80 3.31 -26.57
CA GLY A 281 -14.48 4.27 -27.45
C GLY A 281 -14.67 5.65 -26.80
N THR A 282 -14.80 5.69 -25.47
CA THR A 282 -15.05 6.93 -24.72
C THR A 282 -13.85 7.40 -23.91
N GLY A 283 -12.85 6.52 -23.70
CA GLY A 283 -11.67 6.82 -22.89
C GLY A 283 -11.96 7.08 -21.42
N THR A 284 -13.18 6.74 -21.01
CA THR A 284 -13.66 6.78 -19.64
C THR A 284 -13.65 5.38 -19.07
N LEU A 285 -13.09 5.24 -17.87
CA LEU A 285 -13.44 4.11 -17.01
C LEU A 285 -14.92 4.30 -16.68
N GLN A 286 -15.83 3.57 -17.30
CA GLN A 286 -17.24 3.64 -16.93
C GLN A 286 -17.71 2.36 -16.22
N PRO A 287 -18.48 2.50 -15.12
CA PRO A 287 -18.78 3.75 -14.40
C PRO A 287 -17.67 4.08 -13.40
N GLU A 288 -17.68 5.32 -12.93
CA GLU A 288 -16.90 5.91 -11.83
C GLU A 288 -17.12 5.22 -10.45
N LEU A 289 -17.16 3.88 -10.39
CA LEU A 289 -17.40 3.10 -9.17
C LEU A 289 -16.28 3.22 -8.13
N GLU A 290 -15.08 3.64 -8.52
CA GLU A 290 -13.93 3.79 -7.59
C GLU A 290 -14.14 4.88 -6.52
N CYS A 291 -15.10 5.79 -6.73
CA CYS A 291 -15.45 6.86 -5.78
C CYS A 291 -16.83 6.68 -5.11
N PHE A 292 -17.68 5.77 -5.61
CA PHE A 292 -19.04 5.54 -5.13
C PHE A 292 -19.14 4.28 -4.31
N ILE A 293 -18.44 4.28 -3.18
CA ILE A 293 -18.63 3.23 -2.20
C ILE A 293 -19.42 3.83 -1.04
N SER A 294 -20.76 3.78 -1.14
CA SER A 294 -21.60 4.13 -0.01
C SER A 294 -21.25 3.23 1.17
N THR A 295 -20.70 3.83 2.22
CA THR A 295 -20.52 3.14 3.50
C THR A 295 -21.81 3.11 4.32
N ASP A 296 -22.89 3.74 3.85
CA ASP A 296 -24.15 3.83 4.59
C ASP A 296 -24.80 2.46 4.79
N LYS A 297 -24.50 1.53 3.88
CA LYS A 297 -24.90 0.13 3.98
C LYS A 297 -23.90 -0.72 4.76
N ILE A 298 -22.75 -0.18 5.17
CA ILE A 298 -21.80 -0.89 6.05
C ILE A 298 -22.07 -0.51 7.49
N GLN A 299 -22.56 -1.47 8.26
CA GLN A 299 -22.69 -1.33 9.69
C GLN A 299 -21.33 -1.62 10.35
N GLN A 300 -20.69 -0.57 10.86
CA GLN A 300 -19.39 -0.64 11.51
C GLN A 300 -19.46 -1.47 12.81
N PRO A 301 -18.38 -2.22 13.14
CA PRO A 301 -18.32 -2.96 14.38
C PRO A 301 -17.94 -2.03 15.55
N THR A 302 -18.42 -2.32 16.76
CA THR A 302 -18.06 -1.57 17.97
C THR A 302 -17.48 -2.55 19.00
N PRO A 303 -16.19 -2.50 19.43
CA PRO A 303 -15.11 -1.54 19.16
C PRO A 303 -13.93 -2.15 18.35
N ASN A 304 -14.22 -2.79 17.20
CA ASN A 304 -13.19 -3.47 16.39
C ASN A 304 -12.67 -2.60 15.24
N THR A 305 -11.67 -3.10 14.50
CA THR A 305 -11.18 -2.48 13.25
C THR A 305 -12.35 -2.15 12.32
N PRO A 306 -12.45 -0.92 11.79
CA PRO A 306 -13.57 -0.52 10.95
C PRO A 306 -13.59 -1.32 9.65
N TYR A 307 -14.79 -1.72 9.24
CA TYR A 307 -15.03 -2.35 7.95
C TYR A 307 -14.91 -1.31 6.84
N LYS A 308 -14.45 -1.77 5.68
CA LYS A 308 -14.23 -0.91 4.52
C LYS A 308 -14.91 -1.51 3.32
N ALA A 309 -15.42 -0.67 2.44
CA ALA A 309 -15.76 -1.09 1.11
C ALA A 309 -14.76 -0.49 0.12
N GLN A 310 -14.26 -1.32 -0.81
CA GLN A 310 -13.11 -1.00 -1.66
C GLN A 310 -13.24 -1.64 -3.04
N PHE A 311 -12.77 -0.93 -4.06
CA PHE A 311 -12.48 -1.53 -5.37
C PHE A 311 -11.03 -2.04 -5.40
N VAL A 312 -10.81 -3.26 -5.90
CA VAL A 312 -9.48 -3.90 -5.92
C VAL A 312 -9.01 -4.25 -7.34
N PRO A 313 -7.70 -4.15 -7.63
CA PRO A 313 -7.10 -4.58 -8.91
C PRO A 313 -7.09 -6.10 -9.11
N VAL A 314 -7.41 -6.85 -8.07
CA VAL A 314 -7.16 -8.28 -8.07
C VAL A 314 -8.26 -8.96 -8.86
N PRO A 315 -7.92 -9.80 -9.86
CA PRO A 315 -8.96 -10.53 -10.57
C PRO A 315 -9.80 -11.33 -9.59
N PHE A 316 -11.09 -11.45 -9.90
CA PHE A 316 -11.97 -12.30 -9.13
C PHE A 316 -11.39 -13.72 -9.12
N PRO A 317 -11.25 -14.38 -7.96
CA PRO A 317 -10.51 -15.63 -7.86
C PRO A 317 -11.12 -16.73 -8.76
N GLU A 318 -10.34 -17.75 -9.09
CA GLU A 318 -10.87 -18.91 -9.79
C GLU A 318 -11.63 -19.83 -8.83
N LEU A 319 -12.79 -20.33 -9.26
CA LEU A 319 -13.51 -21.37 -8.53
C LEU A 319 -12.61 -22.60 -8.34
N PRO A 320 -12.65 -23.27 -7.17
CA PRO A 320 -11.95 -24.53 -7.00
C PRO A 320 -12.38 -25.54 -8.06
N ARG A 321 -11.56 -26.54 -8.36
CA ARG A 321 -11.99 -27.61 -9.28
C ARG A 321 -13.03 -28.49 -8.57
N ILE A 322 -14.09 -28.86 -9.30
CA ILE A 322 -15.02 -29.90 -8.85
C ILE A 322 -14.22 -31.21 -8.74
N PRO A 323 -14.37 -31.99 -7.64
CA PRO A 323 -13.70 -33.27 -7.50
C PRO A 323 -14.11 -34.22 -8.63
N ASP A 324 -13.17 -35.05 -9.09
CA ASP A 324 -13.48 -36.09 -10.07
C ASP A 324 -14.56 -37.01 -9.49
N LYS A 325 -15.61 -37.29 -10.28
CA LYS A 325 -16.79 -38.03 -9.81
C LYS A 325 -16.39 -39.42 -9.32
N GLU A 326 -15.34 -40.02 -9.87
CA GLU A 326 -14.81 -41.33 -9.49
C GLU A 326 -14.30 -41.37 -8.03
N ASN A 327 -13.95 -40.22 -7.46
CA ASN A 327 -13.39 -40.11 -6.11
C ASN A 327 -14.45 -39.87 -5.02
N LEU A 328 -15.73 -39.71 -5.40
CA LEU A 328 -16.84 -39.54 -4.47
C LEU A 328 -17.70 -40.82 -4.37
N PRO A 329 -18.32 -41.11 -3.22
CA PRO A 329 -19.40 -42.09 -3.09
C PRO A 329 -20.61 -41.71 -3.97
N GLU A 330 -21.34 -42.69 -4.51
CA GLU A 330 -22.51 -42.44 -5.37
C GLU A 330 -23.58 -41.57 -4.69
N ASP A 331 -23.81 -41.76 -3.39
CA ASP A 331 -24.79 -40.99 -2.60
C ASP A 331 -24.39 -39.51 -2.41
N GLN A 332 -23.17 -39.15 -2.80
CA GLN A 332 -22.62 -37.78 -2.75
C GLN A 332 -22.54 -37.11 -4.13
N LYS A 333 -23.06 -37.75 -5.19
CA LYS A 333 -23.01 -37.24 -6.57
C LYS A 333 -24.38 -36.77 -7.08
N ASN A 334 -24.36 -35.69 -7.85
CA ASN A 334 -25.50 -35.14 -8.61
C ASN A 334 -26.81 -35.06 -7.78
N LEU A 335 -26.73 -34.61 -6.53
CA LEU A 335 -27.90 -34.55 -5.64
C LEU A 335 -28.88 -33.48 -6.11
N GLU A 336 -30.17 -33.79 -6.06
CA GLU A 336 -31.25 -32.81 -6.15
C GLU A 336 -31.86 -32.61 -4.76
N LEU A 337 -31.75 -31.39 -4.23
CA LEU A 337 -32.19 -31.07 -2.88
C LEU A 337 -33.51 -30.29 -2.93
N THR A 338 -34.62 -31.03 -2.89
CA THR A 338 -35.99 -30.49 -2.99
C THR A 338 -36.81 -30.58 -1.69
N SER A 339 -36.25 -31.20 -0.65
CA SER A 339 -36.88 -31.38 0.66
C SER A 339 -35.84 -31.32 1.78
N SER A 340 -36.32 -31.25 3.02
CA SER A 340 -35.44 -31.16 4.19
C SER A 340 -34.49 -32.34 4.33
N LYS A 341 -33.19 -32.05 4.47
CA LYS A 341 -32.12 -33.05 4.72
C LYS A 341 -31.07 -32.52 5.68
N THR A 342 -30.40 -33.43 6.38
CA THR A 342 -29.26 -33.11 7.25
C THR A 342 -27.98 -33.69 6.68
N PHE A 343 -26.91 -32.89 6.66
CA PHE A 343 -25.58 -33.29 6.20
C PHE A 343 -24.53 -33.18 7.31
N PRO A 344 -23.50 -34.03 7.32
CA PRO A 344 -23.40 -35.24 6.50
C PRO A 344 -24.50 -36.26 6.85
N GLN A 345 -24.93 -37.04 5.86
CA GLN A 345 -25.93 -38.08 6.05
C GLN A 345 -25.29 -39.29 6.76
N PRO A 346 -26.09 -40.09 7.49
CA PRO A 346 -25.60 -41.33 8.06
C PRO A 346 -25.00 -42.25 6.98
N GLY A 347 -23.74 -42.63 7.13
CA GLY A 347 -23.00 -43.47 6.17
C GLY A 347 -22.08 -42.69 5.22
N ASP A 348 -22.18 -41.37 5.18
CA ASP A 348 -21.25 -40.54 4.43
C ASP A 348 -19.82 -40.65 4.98
N THR A 349 -18.85 -40.62 4.08
CA THR A 349 -17.42 -40.63 4.42
C THR A 349 -16.77 -39.32 4.00
N PRO A 350 -15.92 -38.71 4.84
CA PRO A 350 -15.17 -37.52 4.45
C PRO A 350 -14.06 -37.89 3.46
N SER A 351 -13.67 -36.93 2.63
CA SER A 351 -12.51 -37.07 1.74
C SER A 351 -11.19 -36.99 2.50
N SER A 352 -10.07 -37.16 1.78
CA SER A 352 -8.72 -37.06 2.35
C SER A 352 -8.42 -35.70 2.99
N SER A 353 -9.19 -34.66 2.65
CA SER A 353 -9.10 -33.32 3.25
C SER A 353 -9.84 -33.19 4.58
N GLY A 354 -10.55 -34.24 5.01
CA GLY A 354 -11.42 -34.25 6.20
C GLY A 354 -12.75 -33.54 5.98
N ALA A 355 -13.13 -33.23 4.73
CA ALA A 355 -14.39 -32.60 4.38
C ALA A 355 -15.36 -33.61 3.75
N TYR A 356 -16.66 -33.45 4.00
CA TYR A 356 -17.72 -34.14 3.29
C TYR A 356 -18.09 -33.35 2.05
N GLU A 357 -17.77 -33.90 0.88
CA GLU A 357 -17.88 -33.21 -0.41
C GLU A 357 -19.08 -33.75 -1.19
N TYR A 358 -19.94 -32.86 -1.69
CA TYR A 358 -21.15 -33.25 -2.44
C TYR A 358 -21.24 -32.48 -3.75
N ILE A 359 -21.54 -33.18 -4.85
CA ILE A 359 -21.91 -32.56 -6.11
C ILE A 359 -23.44 -32.43 -6.13
N VAL A 360 -23.95 -31.21 -6.22
CA VAL A 360 -25.38 -30.89 -6.11
C VAL A 360 -25.83 -30.25 -7.42
N ASN A 361 -26.88 -30.80 -8.04
CA ASN A 361 -27.41 -30.24 -9.28
C ASN A 361 -28.10 -28.89 -9.01
N ASN A 362 -28.98 -28.86 -8.00
CA ASN A 362 -29.67 -27.67 -7.55
C ASN A 362 -30.20 -27.83 -6.11
N ILE A 363 -30.53 -26.71 -5.49
CA ILE A 363 -31.21 -26.67 -4.19
C ILE A 363 -32.49 -25.87 -4.39
N ASN A 364 -33.65 -26.51 -4.30
CA ASN A 364 -34.95 -25.90 -4.55
C ASN A 364 -35.93 -26.32 -3.45
N LEU A 365 -35.90 -25.59 -2.33
CA LEU A 365 -36.73 -25.87 -1.16
C LEU A 365 -37.95 -24.97 -1.15
N SER A 366 -39.06 -25.48 -0.62
CA SER A 366 -40.33 -24.75 -0.55
C SER A 366 -40.98 -24.88 0.82
N GLY A 367 -41.91 -23.97 1.13
CA GLY A 367 -42.60 -23.98 2.42
C GLY A 367 -41.64 -23.87 3.60
N SER A 368 -41.66 -24.87 4.48
CA SER A 368 -40.81 -24.95 5.67
C SER A 368 -39.57 -25.83 5.49
N ASP A 369 -39.29 -26.29 4.27
CA ASP A 369 -38.14 -27.17 4.03
C ASP A 369 -36.80 -26.45 4.22
N LYS A 370 -35.84 -27.14 4.83
CA LYS A 370 -34.48 -26.63 5.05
C LYS A 370 -33.41 -27.71 4.94
N ILE A 371 -32.23 -27.31 4.47
CA ILE A 371 -31.02 -28.12 4.61
C ILE A 371 -30.34 -27.76 5.92
N THR A 372 -30.03 -28.74 6.75
CA THR A 372 -29.31 -28.54 8.02
C THR A 372 -27.91 -29.14 7.91
N ILE A 373 -26.89 -28.38 8.28
CA ILE A 373 -25.52 -28.85 8.40
C ILE A 373 -25.22 -29.14 9.87
N THR A 374 -24.73 -30.34 10.14
CA THR A 374 -24.36 -30.77 11.48
C THR A 374 -23.19 -29.91 11.98
N PRO A 375 -23.35 -29.15 13.07
CA PRO A 375 -22.30 -28.26 13.55
C PRO A 375 -20.98 -28.98 13.86
N GLY A 376 -19.86 -28.39 13.46
CA GLY A 376 -18.51 -28.92 13.63
C GLY A 376 -18.05 -29.90 12.55
N GLN A 377 -18.95 -30.30 11.63
CA GLN A 377 -18.58 -31.06 10.44
C GLN A 377 -18.18 -30.11 9.31
N ARG A 378 -17.11 -30.44 8.59
CA ARG A 378 -16.71 -29.68 7.40
C ARG A 378 -17.44 -30.22 6.18
N VAL A 379 -18.34 -29.43 5.59
CA VAL A 379 -19.16 -29.80 4.44
C VAL A 379 -18.88 -28.85 3.28
N VAL A 380 -18.69 -29.41 2.08
CA VAL A 380 -18.44 -28.67 0.84
C VAL A 380 -19.48 -29.06 -0.20
N PHE A 381 -20.24 -28.11 -0.69
CA PHE A 381 -21.19 -28.30 -1.79
C PHE A 381 -20.64 -27.69 -3.08
N TYR A 382 -20.53 -28.52 -4.12
CA TYR A 382 -20.25 -28.12 -5.49
C TYR A 382 -21.59 -28.07 -6.25
N VAL A 383 -22.20 -26.89 -6.31
CA VAL A 383 -23.56 -26.70 -6.85
C VAL A 383 -23.47 -26.33 -8.33
N GLN A 384 -24.19 -27.03 -9.21
CA GLN A 384 -24.14 -26.81 -10.67
C GLN A 384 -25.29 -25.95 -11.19
N GLY A 385 -26.23 -25.58 -10.32
CA GLY A 385 -27.44 -24.84 -10.67
C GLY A 385 -27.82 -23.86 -9.56
N ASN A 386 -29.07 -23.41 -9.58
CA ASN A 386 -29.54 -22.39 -8.65
C ASN A 386 -29.75 -22.92 -7.23
N ILE A 387 -29.66 -22.00 -6.27
CA ILE A 387 -30.02 -22.24 -4.87
C ILE A 387 -31.22 -21.35 -4.56
N ASN A 388 -32.31 -21.96 -4.13
CA ASN A 388 -33.52 -21.27 -3.73
C ASN A 388 -34.10 -22.00 -2.50
N GLY A 389 -33.85 -21.48 -1.31
CA GLY A 389 -34.28 -22.16 -0.09
C GLY A 389 -33.57 -21.77 1.19
N ALA A 390 -33.93 -22.45 2.27
CA ALA A 390 -33.33 -22.28 3.59
C ALA A 390 -32.18 -23.28 3.83
N ILE A 391 -31.02 -22.75 4.23
CA ILE A 391 -29.87 -23.54 4.69
C ILE A 391 -29.53 -23.09 6.11
N GLU A 392 -29.36 -24.05 7.01
CA GLU A 392 -29.06 -23.84 8.41
C GLU A 392 -27.70 -24.44 8.75
N HIS A 393 -26.83 -23.63 9.32
CA HIS A 393 -25.60 -24.07 9.96
C HIS A 393 -25.38 -23.14 11.15
N ASP A 394 -25.50 -23.69 12.35
CA ASP A 394 -25.50 -22.93 13.61
C ASP A 394 -24.44 -23.47 14.58
N CYS A 395 -23.30 -22.79 14.62
CA CYS A 395 -22.20 -23.03 15.55
C CYS A 395 -22.39 -22.38 16.92
N SER A 396 -23.44 -21.58 17.14
CA SER A 396 -23.60 -20.82 18.40
C SER A 396 -23.80 -21.72 19.64
N SER A 397 -24.28 -22.94 19.42
CA SER A 397 -24.51 -23.94 20.46
C SER A 397 -23.35 -24.92 20.66
N VAL A 398 -22.28 -24.82 19.85
CA VAL A 398 -21.13 -25.73 19.91
C VAL A 398 -20.09 -25.20 20.88
N SER A 399 -19.63 -26.08 21.78
CA SER A 399 -18.56 -25.78 22.73
C SER A 399 -17.31 -26.63 22.46
N PRO A 400 -16.11 -26.15 22.85
CA PRO A 400 -14.88 -26.92 22.75
C PRO A 400 -15.01 -28.32 23.40
N PRO A 401 -14.38 -29.37 22.83
CA PRO A 401 -13.29 -29.34 21.86
C PRO A 401 -13.73 -29.29 20.39
N THR A 402 -15.03 -29.40 20.11
CA THR A 402 -15.56 -29.36 18.74
C THR A 402 -15.37 -27.96 18.16
N VAL A 403 -14.61 -27.86 17.07
CA VAL A 403 -14.40 -26.60 16.36
C VAL A 403 -15.51 -26.44 15.34
N CYS A 404 -16.39 -25.46 15.57
CA CYS A 404 -17.40 -25.04 14.60
C CYS A 404 -17.18 -23.56 14.27
N LYS A 405 -17.03 -23.29 12.98
CA LYS A 405 -16.73 -21.98 12.40
C LYS A 405 -17.56 -21.77 11.13
N PRO A 406 -17.79 -20.51 10.72
CA PRO A 406 -18.44 -20.20 9.44
C PRO A 406 -17.75 -20.84 8.22
N GLY A 407 -16.44 -21.03 8.25
CA GLY A 407 -15.70 -21.70 7.18
C GLY A 407 -15.91 -23.22 7.07
N ASN A 408 -16.64 -23.86 8.00
CA ASN A 408 -16.92 -25.30 7.94
C ASN A 408 -17.93 -25.66 6.84
N LEU A 409 -18.87 -24.77 6.51
CA LEU A 409 -19.75 -24.92 5.35
C LEU A 409 -19.21 -24.09 4.19
N GLN A 410 -18.85 -24.73 3.09
CA GLN A 410 -18.37 -24.07 1.88
C GLN A 410 -19.29 -24.44 0.71
N ILE A 411 -19.77 -23.45 -0.03
CA ILE A 411 -20.65 -23.63 -1.19
C ILE A 411 -19.95 -22.99 -2.39
N TYR A 412 -19.62 -23.82 -3.37
CA TYR A 412 -19.05 -23.41 -4.65
C TYR A 412 -20.09 -23.62 -5.74
N ALA A 413 -20.59 -22.54 -6.35
CA ALA A 413 -21.57 -22.63 -7.42
C ALA A 413 -20.93 -22.42 -8.79
N TYR A 414 -21.28 -23.29 -9.74
CA TYR A 414 -20.71 -23.37 -11.08
C TYR A 414 -21.82 -23.18 -12.10
N TYR A 415 -21.74 -22.09 -12.84
CA TYR A 415 -22.64 -21.85 -13.96
C TYR A 415 -21.95 -22.25 -15.26
N ASN A 416 -22.66 -23.00 -16.10
CA ASN A 416 -22.17 -23.32 -17.44
C ASN A 416 -22.87 -22.47 -18.49
N LYS A 417 -22.25 -21.33 -18.82
CA LYS A 417 -22.73 -20.39 -19.84
C LYS A 417 -22.83 -20.94 -21.27
N PHE A 418 -22.33 -22.15 -21.52
CA PHE A 418 -22.34 -22.77 -22.85
C PHE A 418 -23.51 -23.74 -23.06
N LEU A 419 -24.36 -23.94 -22.05
CA LEU A 419 -25.60 -24.69 -22.19
C LEU A 419 -26.72 -23.76 -22.64
N GLU A 420 -27.39 -24.09 -23.74
CA GLU A 420 -28.61 -23.39 -24.18
C GLU A 420 -29.74 -23.60 -23.16
N ASP A 421 -30.61 -22.60 -23.00
CA ASP A 421 -31.80 -22.60 -22.12
C ASP A 421 -31.55 -22.77 -20.60
N GLN A 422 -30.37 -22.42 -20.09
CA GLN A 422 -30.16 -22.35 -18.65
C GLN A 422 -30.90 -21.15 -18.03
N PRO A 423 -31.56 -21.34 -16.85
CA PRO A 423 -32.09 -20.20 -16.11
C PRO A 423 -30.96 -19.27 -15.69
N GLU A 424 -31.27 -18.00 -15.47
CA GLU A 424 -30.29 -17.05 -14.95
C GLU A 424 -29.69 -17.59 -13.64
N PRO A 425 -28.36 -17.55 -13.49
CA PRO A 425 -27.66 -18.08 -12.33
C PRO A 425 -27.97 -17.24 -11.08
N GLU A 426 -28.74 -17.82 -10.17
CA GLU A 426 -29.21 -17.13 -8.97
C GLU A 426 -29.01 -17.97 -7.70
N ILE A 427 -28.55 -17.31 -6.63
CA ILE A 427 -28.58 -17.85 -5.27
C ILE A 427 -29.51 -16.97 -4.43
N CYS A 428 -30.66 -17.52 -4.09
CA CYS A 428 -31.65 -16.92 -3.23
C CYS A 428 -31.78 -17.67 -1.90
N LEU A 429 -31.17 -17.12 -0.85
CA LEU A 429 -31.30 -17.64 0.52
C LEU A 429 -32.60 -17.17 1.15
N LYS A 430 -33.38 -18.10 1.70
CA LYS A 430 -34.69 -17.84 2.31
C LYS A 430 -34.76 -18.31 3.75
N GLY A 431 -35.73 -17.78 4.49
CA GLY A 431 -36.11 -18.28 5.81
C GLY A 431 -35.64 -17.43 6.98
N ASN A 432 -35.70 -18.02 8.17
CA ASN A 432 -35.42 -17.37 9.46
C ASN A 432 -34.28 -18.05 10.24
N GLN A 433 -33.57 -18.98 9.61
CA GLN A 433 -32.51 -19.77 10.21
C GLN A 433 -31.20 -18.99 10.31
N ARG A 434 -30.29 -19.47 11.16
CA ARG A 434 -28.90 -19.01 11.19
C ARG A 434 -28.09 -19.82 10.18
N LEU A 435 -27.36 -19.10 9.33
CA LEU A 435 -26.45 -19.65 8.34
C LEU A 435 -25.05 -19.13 8.64
N GLU A 436 -24.13 -20.05 8.91
CA GLU A 436 -22.71 -19.76 9.04
C GLU A 436 -21.95 -20.42 7.89
N ALA A 437 -21.57 -19.67 6.86
CA ALA A 437 -21.10 -20.27 5.60
C ALA A 437 -20.12 -19.40 4.81
N PHE A 438 -19.35 -20.04 3.95
CA PHE A 438 -18.69 -19.41 2.82
C PHE A 438 -19.41 -19.77 1.53
N ILE A 439 -19.89 -18.77 0.78
CA ILE A 439 -20.53 -18.96 -0.53
C ILE A 439 -19.66 -18.27 -1.58
N PHE A 440 -19.27 -19.02 -2.61
CA PHE A 440 -18.51 -18.51 -3.74
C PHE A 440 -19.13 -18.97 -5.05
N ALA A 441 -19.69 -18.02 -5.80
CA ALA A 441 -20.56 -18.23 -6.94
C ALA A 441 -20.33 -17.13 -7.97
N ARG A 442 -19.15 -17.15 -8.61
CA ARG A 442 -18.62 -16.04 -9.44
C ARG A 442 -19.63 -15.46 -10.42
N ASP A 443 -20.35 -16.31 -11.13
CA ASP A 443 -21.25 -15.91 -12.21
C ASP A 443 -22.71 -15.81 -11.74
N TYR A 444 -22.99 -15.78 -10.43
CA TYR A 444 -24.35 -15.79 -9.88
C TYR A 444 -24.71 -14.44 -9.28
N SER A 445 -25.95 -14.02 -9.54
CA SER A 445 -26.60 -13.00 -8.72
C SER A 445 -26.93 -13.58 -7.35
N LEU A 446 -26.58 -12.84 -6.29
CA LEU A 446 -26.79 -13.27 -4.90
C LEU A 446 -27.94 -12.50 -4.25
N GLY A 447 -28.71 -13.17 -3.40
CA GLY A 447 -29.80 -12.55 -2.66
C GLY A 447 -30.14 -13.31 -1.40
N LYS A 448 -30.70 -12.58 -0.44
CA LYS A 448 -31.22 -13.14 0.80
C LYS A 448 -32.52 -12.45 1.14
N THR A 449 -33.57 -13.22 1.35
CA THR A 449 -34.87 -12.76 1.85
C THR A 449 -35.21 -13.46 3.17
N GLY A 450 -36.06 -12.82 3.98
CA GLY A 450 -36.40 -13.28 5.32
C GLY A 450 -35.48 -12.74 6.43
N THR A 451 -35.71 -13.22 7.66
CA THR A 451 -35.12 -12.67 8.89
C THR A 451 -33.94 -13.47 9.42
N GLY A 452 -33.52 -14.52 8.72
CA GLY A 452 -32.39 -15.35 9.12
C GLY A 452 -31.09 -14.56 9.25
N THR A 453 -30.16 -15.04 10.07
CA THR A 453 -28.84 -14.41 10.22
C THR A 453 -27.84 -15.12 9.33
N PHE A 454 -27.07 -14.39 8.53
CA PHE A 454 -25.96 -14.97 7.75
C PHE A 454 -24.63 -14.40 8.22
N ILE A 455 -23.78 -15.26 8.78
CA ILE A 455 -22.42 -14.93 9.20
C ILE A 455 -21.43 -15.70 8.32
N GLY A 456 -20.55 -15.00 7.64
CA GLY A 456 -19.49 -15.60 6.86
C GLY A 456 -19.04 -14.71 5.71
N ALA A 457 -19.07 -15.22 4.50
CA ALA A 457 -18.73 -14.47 3.30
C ALA A 457 -19.52 -14.97 2.09
N ALA A 458 -19.97 -14.03 1.25
CA ALA A 458 -20.75 -14.29 0.04
C ALA A 458 -20.08 -13.59 -1.14
N TRP A 459 -19.58 -14.37 -2.10
CA TRP A 459 -18.86 -13.87 -3.26
C TRP A 459 -19.60 -14.27 -4.52
N GLY A 460 -19.92 -13.32 -5.40
CA GLY A 460 -20.62 -13.62 -6.66
C GLY A 460 -20.55 -12.49 -7.68
N GLU A 461 -21.46 -12.49 -8.65
CA GLU A 461 -21.46 -11.48 -9.70
C GLU A 461 -21.95 -10.15 -9.15
N ASN A 462 -23.13 -10.15 -8.53
CA ASN A 462 -23.75 -8.99 -7.92
C ASN A 462 -24.60 -9.42 -6.69
N TRP A 463 -25.13 -8.43 -5.96
CA TRP A 463 -26.06 -8.67 -4.85
C TRP A 463 -27.37 -7.91 -5.04
N GLY A 464 -28.50 -8.57 -4.76
CA GLY A 464 -29.82 -7.96 -4.69
C GLY A 464 -30.49 -7.71 -6.04
N LYS A 465 -29.90 -8.11 -7.18
CA LYS A 465 -30.51 -7.99 -8.51
C LYS A 465 -31.55 -9.07 -8.84
N ILE A 466 -31.90 -9.90 -7.86
CA ILE A 466 -32.94 -10.92 -7.99
C ILE A 466 -34.28 -10.34 -7.53
N SER A 467 -35.20 -10.13 -8.47
CA SER A 467 -36.51 -9.47 -8.21
C SER A 467 -37.32 -10.10 -7.06
N THR A 468 -37.22 -11.41 -6.86
CA THR A 468 -37.95 -12.15 -5.81
C THR A 468 -37.11 -12.44 -4.56
N CYS A 469 -35.86 -11.98 -4.52
CA CYS A 469 -34.90 -12.28 -3.46
C CYS A 469 -34.15 -11.05 -2.91
N ALA A 470 -34.75 -9.88 -3.03
CA ALA A 470 -34.21 -8.68 -2.40
C ALA A 470 -34.26 -8.80 -0.87
N SER A 471 -33.20 -8.33 -0.20
CA SER A 471 -33.21 -8.21 1.25
C SER A 471 -34.14 -7.08 1.68
N PRO A 472 -34.91 -7.25 2.76
CA PRO A 472 -35.71 -6.15 3.29
C PRO A 472 -34.81 -4.96 3.62
N GLY A 473 -35.20 -3.75 3.20
CA GLY A 473 -34.40 -2.55 3.35
C GLY A 473 -33.89 -2.34 4.79
N GLY A 474 -32.59 -2.09 4.94
CA GLY A 474 -31.96 -1.83 6.23
C GLY A 474 -31.62 -3.08 7.08
N THR A 475 -31.97 -4.28 6.63
CA THR A 475 -31.59 -5.53 7.31
C THR A 475 -30.16 -5.94 6.97
N VAL A 476 -29.46 -6.58 7.91
CA VAL A 476 -28.11 -7.10 7.65
C VAL A 476 -28.22 -8.37 6.81
N ALA A 477 -27.67 -8.31 5.59
CA ALA A 477 -27.57 -9.40 4.66
C ALA A 477 -26.48 -10.39 5.07
N VAL A 478 -25.26 -9.91 5.33
CA VAL A 478 -24.10 -10.73 5.70
C VAL A 478 -23.27 -10.03 6.77
N THR A 479 -22.85 -10.78 7.77
CA THR A 479 -21.85 -10.39 8.77
C THR A 479 -20.55 -11.15 8.51
N GLN A 480 -19.40 -10.47 8.46
CA GLN A 480 -18.11 -11.09 8.19
C GLN A 480 -17.75 -12.12 9.27
N GLY A 481 -17.36 -13.33 8.86
CA GLY A 481 -17.01 -14.39 9.83
C GLY A 481 -16.10 -15.51 9.33
N VAL A 482 -15.70 -15.52 8.05
CA VAL A 482 -14.82 -16.55 7.48
C VAL A 482 -13.37 -16.09 7.56
N GLU A 483 -12.47 -16.92 8.10
CA GLU A 483 -11.04 -16.65 8.15
C GLU A 483 -10.35 -17.07 6.84
N TRP A 484 -9.32 -16.34 6.40
CA TRP A 484 -8.52 -16.75 5.23
C TRP A 484 -7.90 -18.14 5.41
N THR A 485 -7.61 -18.54 6.65
CA THR A 485 -7.10 -19.86 7.03
C THR A 485 -8.07 -21.00 6.75
N ASP A 486 -9.38 -20.72 6.74
CA ASP A 486 -10.41 -21.72 6.47
C ASP A 486 -10.61 -21.96 4.95
N LEU A 487 -10.10 -21.04 4.12
CA LEU A 487 -10.23 -21.08 2.67
C LEU A 487 -9.02 -21.75 1.98
N PRO A 488 -9.25 -22.46 0.86
CA PRO A 488 -8.18 -22.94 -0.01
C PRO A 488 -7.22 -21.82 -0.43
N ARG A 489 -5.92 -22.12 -0.53
CA ARG A 489 -4.90 -21.12 -0.90
C ARG A 489 -5.16 -20.46 -2.25
N GLY A 490 -5.77 -21.17 -3.20
CA GLY A 490 -6.10 -20.64 -4.54
C GLY A 490 -7.14 -19.52 -4.53
N LEU A 491 -7.93 -19.39 -3.46
CA LEU A 491 -8.90 -18.30 -3.29
C LEU A 491 -8.30 -17.05 -2.64
N ARG A 492 -7.04 -17.13 -2.19
CA ARG A 492 -6.36 -16.01 -1.59
C ARG A 492 -5.80 -15.12 -2.70
N PRO A 493 -6.06 -13.81 -2.67
CA PRO A 493 -5.60 -12.88 -3.69
C PRO A 493 -4.07 -12.94 -3.81
N ASN A 494 -3.56 -13.10 -5.04
CA ASN A 494 -2.13 -13.19 -5.32
C ASN A 494 -1.52 -11.76 -5.34
N PRO A 495 -0.47 -11.46 -4.56
CA PRO A 495 0.09 -10.10 -4.42
C PRO A 495 0.78 -9.51 -5.67
N LEU A 496 0.82 -10.22 -6.80
CA LEU A 496 1.63 -9.88 -7.97
C LEU A 496 1.22 -8.59 -8.72
N GLU A 497 -0.04 -8.12 -8.61
CA GLU A 497 -0.50 -6.86 -9.25
C GLU A 497 -0.83 -5.75 -8.25
N THR A 498 -0.04 -5.66 -7.19
CA THR A 498 -0.27 -4.68 -6.14
C THR A 498 0.66 -3.49 -6.27
N LEU A 499 0.16 -2.32 -5.86
CA LEU A 499 0.96 -1.11 -5.77
C LEU A 499 2.15 -1.37 -4.80
N PRO A 500 3.38 -1.02 -5.14
CA PRO A 500 4.55 -1.35 -4.31
C PRO A 500 4.46 -0.70 -2.93
N ARG A 501 5.09 -1.32 -1.94
CA ARG A 501 5.34 -0.73 -0.61
C ARG A 501 6.84 -0.57 -0.41
N LEU A 502 7.24 0.58 0.11
CA LEU A 502 8.62 0.79 0.54
C LEU A 502 8.81 0.14 1.92
N ASP A 503 9.87 -0.63 2.10
CA ASP A 503 10.30 -1.10 3.41
C ASP A 503 11.25 -0.08 4.07
N ASN A 504 11.72 -0.41 5.27
CA ASN A 504 12.75 0.35 5.95
C ASN A 504 14.05 0.38 5.14
N ILE A 505 14.81 1.47 5.27
CA ILE A 505 16.13 1.60 4.63
C ILE A 505 17.01 0.42 5.06
N SER A 506 17.42 -0.38 4.08
CA SER A 506 18.21 -1.60 4.29
C SER A 506 19.72 -1.33 4.29
N ASN A 507 20.14 -0.25 3.63
CA ASN A 507 21.53 0.18 3.56
C ASN A 507 21.63 1.70 3.53
N TRP A 508 22.64 2.23 4.22
CA TRP A 508 22.98 3.65 4.28
C TRP A 508 24.49 3.81 4.18
N CYS A 509 24.95 4.61 3.23
CA CYS A 509 26.37 4.75 2.95
C CYS A 509 26.70 6.19 2.52
N GLU A 510 27.81 6.73 3.06
CA GLU A 510 28.40 7.98 2.56
C GLU A 510 29.42 7.64 1.47
N GLU A 511 29.40 8.38 0.36
CA GLU A 511 30.38 8.21 -0.72
C GLU A 511 31.06 9.55 -1.09
N PRO A 512 32.28 9.51 -1.66
CA PRO A 512 32.93 10.70 -2.20
C PRO A 512 32.09 11.38 -3.28
N ILE A 513 32.12 12.71 -3.31
CA ILE A 513 31.26 13.52 -4.19
C ILE A 513 31.70 13.41 -5.66
N ASP A 514 32.95 13.06 -5.90
CA ASP A 514 33.56 12.82 -7.22
C ASP A 514 33.29 11.40 -7.77
N THR A 515 32.52 10.58 -7.06
CA THR A 515 32.13 9.24 -7.54
C THR A 515 31.14 9.38 -8.71
N ASP A 516 31.40 8.74 -9.85
CA ASP A 516 30.43 8.70 -10.94
C ASP A 516 29.21 7.86 -10.55
N GLY A 517 28.00 8.28 -10.94
CA GLY A 517 26.73 7.68 -10.51
C GLY A 517 26.53 6.20 -10.88
N GLY A 518 27.37 5.63 -11.75
CA GLY A 518 27.39 4.21 -12.12
C GLY A 518 28.50 3.38 -11.44
N GLU A 519 29.39 4.01 -10.67
CA GLU A 519 30.55 3.38 -10.01
C GLU A 519 30.43 3.37 -8.48
N SER A 520 29.24 3.68 -7.95
CA SER A 520 29.01 3.76 -6.51
C SER A 520 29.37 2.44 -5.81
N GLN A 521 30.36 2.51 -4.91
CA GLN A 521 30.80 1.39 -4.06
C GLN A 521 29.79 1.04 -2.97
N CYS A 522 28.77 1.89 -2.79
CA CYS A 522 27.74 1.78 -1.78
C CYS A 522 26.51 0.99 -2.23
N VAL A 523 26.36 0.71 -3.53
CA VAL A 523 25.26 -0.10 -4.04
C VAL A 523 25.51 -1.57 -3.68
N PRO A 524 24.57 -2.25 -3.01
CA PRO A 524 24.71 -3.67 -2.71
C PRO A 524 24.92 -4.45 -4.01
N GLN A 525 26.03 -5.17 -4.14
CA GLN A 525 26.20 -6.09 -5.26
C GLN A 525 25.19 -7.22 -5.08
N LEU A 526 24.16 -7.24 -5.93
CA LEU A 526 23.27 -8.38 -6.02
C LEU A 526 24.12 -9.62 -6.33
N PRO A 527 23.86 -10.77 -5.68
CA PRO A 527 24.56 -12.00 -6.03
C PRO A 527 24.38 -12.25 -7.53
N ASN A 528 25.49 -12.33 -8.27
CA ASN A 528 25.46 -12.72 -9.67
C ASN A 528 24.74 -14.08 -9.81
N PRO A 529 23.94 -14.27 -10.88
CA PRO A 529 23.14 -15.47 -11.09
C PRO A 529 23.96 -16.76 -11.12
#